data_AF-A0A917CKF6-F1
#
_entry.id   AF-A0A917CKF6-F1
#
_cell.length_a   1.000
_cell.length_b   1.000
_cell.length_c   1.000
_cell.angle_alpha   90.00
_cell.angle_beta   90.00
_cell.angle_gamma   90.00
#
_symmetry.space_group_name_H-M   'P 1'
#
loop_
_entity.id
_entity.type
_entity.pdbx_description
1 polymer ?
#
loop_
_entity_poly.entity_id
_entity_poly.type
_entity_poly.pdbx_seq_one_letter_code
_entity_poly.pdbx_strand_id
1 'polypeptide(L)'
;MLTADDAAWIASNRAELLAGRTESITIYHRTEGAADTYTGEPSVTETAETVYVVWKPVDGADRDLFEGIELLTGDFRVTFGPYVTIADVKRIVRGGIDYAIIAVKPRGLGGTNRLECIVRRVI
;
A
#
# COMPACT_ATOMS: atom_id res chain seq x y z
N MET A 1 11.20 16.84 -28.91
CA MET A 1 11.06 15.40 -28.63
C MET A 1 11.97 15.12 -27.45
N LEU A 2 11.47 14.58 -26.33
CA LEU A 2 12.34 14.27 -25.18
C LEU A 2 13.32 13.17 -25.60
N THR A 3 14.61 13.35 -25.30
CA THR A 3 15.63 12.35 -25.57
C THR A 3 15.57 11.24 -24.51
N ALA A 4 16.16 10.07 -24.81
CA ALA A 4 16.21 8.97 -23.84
C ALA A 4 16.97 9.37 -22.55
N ASP A 5 17.94 10.28 -22.68
CA ASP A 5 18.70 10.83 -21.55
C ASP A 5 17.84 11.76 -20.68
N ASP A 6 16.97 12.57 -21.28
CA ASP A 6 15.99 13.39 -20.54
C ASP A 6 15.04 12.51 -19.70
N ALA A 7 14.60 11.37 -20.26
CA ALA A 7 13.75 10.43 -19.55
C ALA A 7 14.47 9.74 -18.38
N ALA A 8 15.74 9.37 -18.56
CA ALA A 8 16.56 8.78 -17.51
C ALA A 8 16.86 9.78 -16.37
N TRP A 9 17.13 11.04 -16.71
CA TRP A 9 17.35 12.11 -15.73
C TRP A 9 16.08 12.41 -14.91
N ILE A 10 14.90 12.47 -15.56
CA ILE A 10 13.62 12.62 -14.86
C ILE A 10 13.33 11.43 -13.94
N ALA A 11 13.65 10.21 -14.38
CA ALA A 11 13.49 9.00 -13.55
C ALA A 11 14.41 9.01 -12.33
N SER A 12 15.67 9.44 -12.50
CA SER A 12 16.67 9.55 -11.42
C SER A 12 16.28 10.63 -10.40
N ASN A 13 15.93 11.83 -10.83
CA ASN A 13 15.44 12.89 -9.93
C ASN A 13 14.17 12.47 -9.17
N ARG A 14 13.28 11.72 -9.83
CA ARG A 14 12.08 11.18 -9.20
C ARG A 14 12.42 10.15 -8.12
N ALA A 15 13.44 9.31 -8.32
CA ALA A 15 13.90 8.36 -7.32
C ALA A 15 14.46 9.06 -6.07
N GLU A 16 15.26 10.12 -6.24
CA GLU A 16 15.77 10.93 -5.12
C GLU A 16 14.64 11.64 -4.34
N LEU A 17 13.66 12.21 -5.05
CA LEU A 17 12.50 12.85 -4.42
C LEU A 17 11.60 11.86 -3.68
N LEU A 18 11.52 10.62 -4.15
CA LEU A 18 10.80 9.56 -3.45
C LEU A 18 11.54 9.12 -2.19
N ALA A 19 12.86 8.97 -2.24
CA ALA A 19 13.67 8.52 -1.10
C ALA A 19 13.49 9.39 0.16
N GLY A 20 13.32 10.71 0.02
CA GLY A 20 13.05 11.62 1.14
C GLY A 20 11.61 11.61 1.67
N ARG A 21 10.71 10.87 1.02
CA ARG A 21 9.26 10.89 1.28
C ARG A 21 8.64 9.52 1.46
N THR A 22 9.41 8.46 1.21
CA THR A 22 9.01 7.07 1.37
C THR A 22 9.59 6.49 2.65
N GLU A 23 8.82 5.65 3.29
CA GLU A 23 9.25 4.87 4.45
C GLU A 23 8.98 3.39 4.22
N SER A 24 9.76 2.53 4.88
CA SER A 24 9.60 1.08 4.82
C SER A 24 8.49 0.62 5.76
N ILE A 25 7.58 -0.19 5.25
CA ILE A 25 6.56 -0.90 6.01
C ILE A 25 6.64 -2.40 5.70
N THR A 26 6.08 -3.23 6.56
CA THR A 26 5.94 -4.66 6.30
C THR A 26 4.49 -4.97 5.96
N ILE A 27 4.25 -5.62 4.83
CA ILE A 27 2.93 -6.14 4.44
C ILE A 27 2.91 -7.65 4.64
N TYR A 28 1.78 -8.18 5.09
CA TYR A 28 1.58 -9.61 5.30
C TYR A 28 0.55 -10.13 4.31
N HIS A 29 0.99 -10.97 3.38
CA HIS A 29 0.15 -11.64 2.40
C HIS A 29 -0.45 -12.90 3.02
N ARG A 30 -1.75 -13.12 2.80
CA ARG A 30 -2.41 -14.36 3.17
C ARG A 30 -2.44 -15.30 1.97
N THR A 31 -1.83 -16.46 2.11
CA THR A 31 -1.92 -17.53 1.10
C THR A 31 -2.65 -18.72 1.72
N GLU A 32 -3.67 -19.21 1.01
CA GLU A 32 -4.33 -20.47 1.34
C GLU A 32 -3.51 -21.62 0.75
N GLY A 33 -3.01 -22.48 1.62
CA GLY A 33 -2.25 -23.67 1.30
C GLY A 33 -3.16 -24.90 1.14
N ALA A 34 -2.51 -26.07 0.98
CA ALA A 34 -3.22 -27.33 0.87
C ALA A 34 -4.12 -27.58 2.10
N ALA A 35 -5.28 -28.17 1.86
CA ALA A 35 -6.18 -28.60 2.91
C ALA A 35 -5.50 -29.69 3.76
N ASP A 36 -5.64 -29.59 5.07
CA ASP A 36 -5.18 -30.62 5.99
C ASP A 36 -5.85 -31.96 5.66
N THR A 37 -5.06 -33.03 5.59
CA THR A 37 -5.52 -34.37 5.18
C THR A 37 -6.53 -34.98 6.17
N TYR A 38 -6.56 -34.51 7.41
CA TYR A 38 -7.42 -35.01 8.48
C TYR A 38 -8.63 -34.12 8.74
N THR A 39 -8.48 -32.78 8.70
CA THR A 39 -9.60 -31.86 9.00
C THR A 39 -10.27 -31.27 7.75
N GLY A 40 -9.62 -31.32 6.59
CA GLY A 40 -10.11 -30.68 5.36
C GLY A 40 -10.08 -29.15 5.40
N GLU A 41 -9.54 -28.54 6.46
CA GLU A 41 -9.41 -27.09 6.57
C GLU A 41 -8.21 -26.60 5.76
N PRO A 42 -8.33 -25.49 5.00
CA PRO A 42 -7.20 -24.92 4.27
C PRO A 42 -6.17 -24.38 5.26
N SER A 43 -4.91 -24.78 5.09
CA SER A 43 -3.81 -24.20 5.85
C SER A 43 -3.65 -22.72 5.45
N VAL A 44 -3.58 -21.81 6.43
CA VAL A 44 -3.36 -20.38 6.13
C VAL A 44 -1.92 -20.05 6.47
N THR A 45 -1.15 -19.66 5.44
CA THR A 45 0.24 -19.20 5.63
C THR A 45 0.30 -17.70 5.41
N GLU A 46 1.05 -16.99 6.26
CA GLU A 46 1.34 -15.58 6.07
C GLU A 46 2.77 -15.39 5.56
N THR A 47 2.93 -14.65 4.46
CA THR A 47 4.26 -14.28 3.94
C THR A 47 4.46 -12.78 4.15
N ALA A 48 5.59 -12.40 4.74
CA ALA A 48 5.93 -11.00 4.98
C ALA A 48 6.78 -10.43 3.84
N GLU A 49 6.44 -9.24 3.37
CA GLU A 49 7.20 -8.47 2.39
C GLU A 49 7.47 -7.06 2.93
N THR A 50 8.70 -6.56 2.78
CA THR A 50 9.03 -5.17 3.11
C THR A 50 8.94 -4.31 1.86
N VAL A 51 8.09 -3.28 1.92
CA VAL A 51 7.85 -2.36 0.79
C VAL A 51 8.06 -0.90 1.21
N TYR A 52 8.42 -0.06 0.25
CA TYR A 52 8.58 1.38 0.46
C TYR A 52 7.35 2.12 -0.03
N VAL A 53 6.76 2.93 0.84
CA VAL A 53 5.50 3.64 0.56
C VAL A 53 5.59 5.09 0.99
N VAL A 54 4.79 5.94 0.36
CA VAL A 54 4.52 7.28 0.89
C VAL A 54 3.38 7.18 1.88
N TRP A 55 3.64 7.48 3.15
CA TRP A 55 2.66 7.41 4.23
C TRP A 55 2.33 8.81 4.73
N LYS A 56 1.05 9.20 4.72
CA LYS A 56 0.62 10.53 5.16
C LYS A 56 -0.60 10.44 6.06
N PRO A 57 -0.66 11.22 7.16
CA PRO A 57 -1.89 11.34 7.91
C PRO A 57 -2.99 11.92 7.02
N VAL A 58 -4.22 11.46 7.22
CA VAL A 58 -5.38 12.17 6.70
C VAL A 58 -5.73 13.27 7.68
N ASP A 59 -5.72 14.51 7.22
CA ASP A 59 -6.18 15.64 8.00
C ASP A 59 -7.71 15.57 8.08
N GLY A 60 -8.25 15.19 9.24
CA GLY A 60 -9.68 15.00 9.47
C GLY A 60 -10.51 16.30 9.46
N ALA A 61 -9.96 17.39 8.92
CA ALA A 61 -10.62 18.70 8.82
C ALA A 61 -11.65 18.74 7.68
N ASP A 62 -11.48 17.91 6.65
CA ASP A 62 -12.47 17.73 5.59
C ASP A 62 -13.21 16.41 5.82
N ARG A 63 -14.54 16.46 5.77
CA ARG A 63 -15.41 15.27 5.66
C ARG A 63 -15.26 14.64 4.27
N ASP A 64 -14.02 14.35 3.92
CA ASP A 64 -13.62 13.90 2.60
C ASP A 64 -13.95 12.41 2.48
N LEU A 65 -14.58 12.04 1.37
CA LEU A 65 -14.94 10.66 1.07
C LEU A 65 -13.89 10.07 0.14
N PHE A 66 -13.28 8.98 0.55
CA PHE A 66 -12.38 8.21 -0.32
C PHE A 66 -13.07 6.92 -0.74
N GLU A 67 -13.43 6.81 -2.03
CA GLU A 67 -14.20 5.67 -2.56
C GLU A 67 -15.50 5.42 -1.78
N GLY A 68 -16.17 6.49 -1.33
CA GLY A 68 -17.40 6.41 -0.55
C GLY A 68 -17.20 6.08 0.94
N ILE A 69 -15.96 5.90 1.39
CA ILE A 69 -15.62 5.68 2.80
C ILE A 69 -15.26 7.01 3.44
N GLU A 70 -15.90 7.29 4.58
CA GLU A 70 -15.59 8.45 5.40
C GLU A 70 -14.19 8.32 6.01
N LEU A 71 -13.36 9.31 5.74
CA LEU A 71 -12.04 9.40 6.32
C LEU A 71 -12.15 9.91 7.76
N LEU A 72 -11.51 9.20 8.68
CA LEU A 72 -11.50 9.55 10.10
C LEU A 72 -10.15 10.11 10.53
N THR A 73 -10.16 10.92 11.58
CA THR A 73 -8.92 11.33 12.24
C THR A 73 -8.19 10.09 12.75
N GLY A 74 -6.91 9.97 12.40
CA GLY A 74 -6.08 8.80 12.70
C GLY A 74 -5.98 7.78 11.56
N ASP A 75 -6.70 8.00 10.45
CA ASP A 75 -6.46 7.29 9.19
C ASP A 75 -5.20 7.81 8.51
N PHE A 76 -4.61 6.95 7.69
CA PHE A 76 -3.46 7.30 6.88
C PHE A 76 -3.71 6.99 5.42
N ARG A 77 -3.30 7.92 4.56
CA ARG A 77 -3.23 7.72 3.12
C ARG A 77 -1.87 7.16 2.77
N VAL A 78 -1.86 5.97 2.20
CA VAL A 78 -0.66 5.23 1.81
C VAL A 78 -0.62 5.12 0.30
N THR A 79 0.51 5.48 -0.31
CA THR A 79 0.71 5.32 -1.76
C THR A 79 1.78 4.26 -2.00
N PHE A 80 1.35 3.18 -2.67
CA PHE A 80 2.21 2.10 -3.09
C PHE A 80 2.76 2.34 -4.51
N GLY A 81 3.98 1.86 -4.75
CA GLY A 81 4.57 1.85 -6.07
C GLY A 81 3.82 0.93 -7.05
N PRO A 82 4.03 1.08 -8.37
CA PRO A 82 3.34 0.31 -9.41
C PRO A 82 3.49 -1.20 -9.31
N TYR A 83 4.58 -1.67 -8.70
CA TYR A 83 4.95 -3.09 -8.67
C TYR A 83 4.49 -3.81 -7.39
N VAL A 84 3.95 -3.09 -6.41
CA VAL A 84 3.49 -3.70 -5.16
C VAL A 84 2.07 -4.22 -5.35
N THR A 85 1.86 -5.49 -5.04
CA THR A 85 0.54 -6.11 -5.05
C THR A 85 -0.04 -6.07 -3.65
N ILE A 86 -1.32 -5.69 -3.53
CA ILE A 86 -2.00 -5.54 -2.23
C ILE A 86 -3.33 -6.30 -2.15
N ALA A 87 -3.66 -7.10 -3.17
CA ALA A 87 -4.95 -7.78 -3.28
C ALA A 87 -5.14 -8.87 -2.20
N ASP A 88 -4.04 -9.48 -1.78
CA ASP A 88 -3.95 -10.56 -0.80
C ASP A 88 -3.31 -10.10 0.52
N VAL A 89 -3.09 -8.80 0.68
CA VAL A 89 -2.54 -8.23 1.92
C VAL A 89 -3.60 -8.28 3.01
N LYS A 90 -3.30 -9.03 4.06
CA LYS A 90 -4.15 -9.19 5.25
C LYS A 90 -3.95 -8.05 6.23
N ARG A 91 -2.70 -7.65 6.47
CA ARG A 91 -2.35 -6.57 7.39
C ARG A 91 -1.05 -5.89 6.99
N ILE A 92 -0.91 -4.66 7.45
CA ILE A 92 0.27 -3.83 7.30
C ILE A 92 0.84 -3.56 8.69
N VAL A 93 2.15 -3.68 8.86
CA VAL A 93 2.86 -3.40 10.09
C VAL A 93 3.83 -2.24 9.88
N ARG A 94 3.70 -1.23 10.74
CA ARG A 94 4.57 -0.05 10.75
C ARG A 94 4.99 0.24 12.19
N GLY A 95 6.29 0.18 12.45
CA GLY A 95 6.83 0.45 13.80
C GLY A 95 6.25 -0.47 14.89
N GLY A 96 5.90 -1.72 14.54
CA GLY A 96 5.27 -2.67 15.46
C GLY A 96 3.77 -2.46 15.69
N ILE A 97 3.13 -1.55 14.95
CA ILE A 97 1.70 -1.30 15.01
C ILE A 97 1.03 -1.90 13.77
N ASP A 98 -0.07 -2.61 13.98
CA ASP A 98 -0.87 -3.23 12.93
C ASP A 98 -1.90 -2.24 12.35
N TYR A 99 -2.05 -2.27 11.03
CA TYR A 99 -2.99 -1.48 10.25
C TYR A 99 -3.72 -2.38 9.25
N ALA A 100 -5.00 -2.10 9.04
CA ALA A 100 -5.83 -2.72 8.02
C ALA A 100 -6.04 -1.76 6.85
N ILE A 101 -6.08 -2.30 5.63
CA ILE A 101 -6.47 -1.56 4.43
C ILE A 101 -8.00 -1.45 4.44
N ILE A 102 -8.51 -0.23 4.41
CA ILE A 102 -9.94 0.07 4.45
C ILE A 102 -10.49 0.37 3.06
N ALA A 103 -9.70 1.05 2.23
CA ALA A 103 -10.06 1.42 0.89
C ALA A 103 -8.85 1.36 -0.04
N VAL A 104 -9.06 1.01 -1.30
CA VAL A 104 -8.03 0.97 -2.34
C VAL A 104 -8.55 1.68 -3.58
N LYS A 105 -7.72 2.55 -4.14
CA LYS A 105 -7.99 3.23 -5.40
C LYS A 105 -6.78 3.12 -6.34
N PRO A 106 -6.92 2.44 -7.49
CA PRO A 106 -5.91 2.51 -8.53
C PRO A 106 -5.86 3.93 -9.12
N ARG A 107 -4.64 4.42 -9.32
CA ARG A 107 -4.37 5.72 -9.93
C ARG A 107 -3.34 5.56 -11.04
N GLY A 108 -3.47 6.38 -12.07
CA GLY A 108 -2.46 6.57 -13.09
C GLY A 108 -3.01 7.21 -14.35
N LEU A 109 -2.10 7.71 -15.19
CA LEU A 109 -2.41 8.30 -16.49
C LEU A 109 -2.11 7.26 -17.56
N GLY A 110 -3.13 6.85 -18.33
CA GLY A 110 -2.99 5.81 -19.36
C GLY A 110 -2.98 4.35 -18.85
N GLY A 111 -3.19 4.13 -17.54
CA GLY A 111 -3.23 2.81 -16.90
C GLY A 111 -2.98 2.93 -15.38
N THR A 112 -3.12 1.83 -14.63
CA THR A 112 -2.79 1.81 -13.19
C THR A 112 -1.27 1.90 -13.01
N ASN A 113 -0.77 3.00 -12.46
CA ASN A 113 0.65 3.24 -12.21
C ASN A 113 1.01 3.38 -10.72
N ARG A 114 0.00 3.50 -9.85
CA ARG A 114 0.16 3.50 -8.40
C ARG A 114 -1.15 3.09 -7.74
N LEU A 115 -1.06 2.61 -6.51
CA LEU A 115 -2.22 2.29 -5.68
C LEU A 115 -2.26 3.26 -4.50
N GLU A 116 -3.36 4.00 -4.38
CA GLU A 116 -3.63 4.84 -3.21
C GLU A 116 -4.57 4.08 -2.30
N CYS A 117 -4.18 3.95 -1.03
CA CYS A 117 -4.94 3.21 -0.03
C CYS A 117 -5.20 4.07 1.19
N ILE A 118 -6.31 3.79 1.86
CA ILE A 118 -6.57 4.28 3.20
C ILE A 118 -6.34 3.13 4.16
N VAL A 119 -5.52 3.36 5.17
CA VAL A 119 -5.22 2.39 6.21
C VAL A 119 -5.62 2.93 7.57
N ARG A 120 -6.11 2.04 8.42
CA ARG A 120 -6.56 2.35 9.77
C ARG A 120 -5.90 1.40 10.75
N ARG A 121 -5.48 1.94 11.89
CA ARG A 121 -4.87 1.15 12.96
C ARG A 121 -5.87 0.10 13.47
N VAL A 122 -5.39 -1.12 13.64
CA VAL A 122 -6.12 -2.21 14.31
C VAL A 122 -5.75 -2.20 15.80
N ILE A 123 -6.75 -2.29 16.67
CA ILE A 123 -6.60 -2.39 18.13
C ILE A 123 -6.96 -3.81 18.55
#